data_AF-A0A517R1K9-F1
#
_entry.id   AF-A0A517R1K9-F1
#
_cell.length_a   1.000
_cell.length_b   1.000
_cell.length_c   1.000
_cell.angle_alpha   90.00
_cell.angle_beta   90.00
_cell.angle_gamma   90.00
#
_symmetry.space_group_name_H-M   'P 1'
#
loop_
_entity.id
_entity.type
_entity.pdbx_description
1 polymer ?
#
loop_
_entity_poly.entity_id
_entity_poly.type
_entity_poly.pdbx_seq_one_letter_code
_entity_poly.pdbx_strand_id
1 'polypeptide(L)'
;MSEPLKSPAGNDRSYRGGLIQTEGEQRVLVLDFGSQTAQLIARRVREQDVFCQIVRPDLSADRIRELAPKGLILSGGPASVYAEGAPQPDPAIFDLDVPILGICYGMQIVCRAMGSEIKPGKSREFGRTEATVTDSSDLFFGITDSFTAWMSHGDQVEGLSENFDPLAVTDTCPAAAVRHKERPIFGLQFHPEVTHTQFGGQLLKNFVRDICGAKGSWKISSLIEQEVEAIRQRVGSSRVICGLSGGVDSSVVAALLAKAIGTQVSCIFVDNGLLRKNERDKVSKRFGDHFKTDLHVVDARDRFMSALAGVSDPQKKRKIIGREFIEVFKHEAKSIDDARFLAQGTLYPDVIESGANPDGPAATIKSHHNVGGLPEELGFELIEPLRELFKDEVRQMGAELGLPDELIWRHPFPGPGLAVRCLGEVTEERLEVLREADALLIDELYRNNLYREIQQAFAVLLPVQSVGVMGDGRTYENAVAIRAVQSSDFMTADWYPMPHDVLGRIATRIINSVRGVNRVVYDVSSKPPATIEWE
;
A
#
# COMPACT_ATOMS: atom_id res chain seq x y z
N MET A 1 -51.19 -33.53 -0.72
CA MET A 1 -50.44 -32.97 0.43
C MET A 1 -49.00 -33.36 0.23
N SER A 2 -48.28 -32.50 -0.49
CA SER A 2 -46.90 -32.71 -0.93
C SER A 2 -46.04 -31.65 -0.25
N GLU A 3 -45.13 -32.08 0.62
CA GLU A 3 -44.14 -31.23 1.27
C GLU A 3 -43.27 -30.53 0.22
N PRO A 4 -43.02 -29.22 0.34
CA PRO A 4 -42.08 -28.54 -0.53
C PRO A 4 -40.65 -28.86 -0.08
N LEU A 5 -39.84 -29.33 -1.03
CA LEU A 5 -38.39 -29.45 -0.88
C LEU A 5 -37.79 -28.14 -0.37
N LYS A 6 -37.07 -28.22 0.74
CA LYS A 6 -36.20 -27.16 1.24
C LYS A 6 -35.14 -26.85 0.17
N SER A 7 -35.16 -25.63 -0.34
CA SER A 7 -34.04 -25.06 -1.09
C SER A 7 -32.82 -24.97 -0.17
N PRO A 8 -31.62 -25.40 -0.58
CA PRO A 8 -30.42 -25.02 0.14
C PRO A 8 -30.25 -23.51 -0.01
N ALA A 9 -30.08 -22.81 1.11
CA ALA A 9 -29.51 -21.46 1.16
C ALA A 9 -28.25 -21.44 0.27
N GLY A 10 -28.01 -20.49 -0.62
CA GLY A 10 -28.32 -19.07 -0.55
C GLY A 10 -26.98 -18.34 -0.70
N ASN A 11 -26.65 -18.02 -1.95
CA ASN A 11 -25.47 -17.27 -2.43
C ASN A 11 -24.09 -17.93 -2.33
N ASP A 12 -23.76 -18.61 -3.43
CA ASP A 12 -22.42 -18.75 -4.01
C ASP A 12 -21.67 -17.40 -3.99
N ARG A 13 -20.89 -17.17 -2.93
CA ARG A 13 -19.85 -16.15 -2.91
C ARG A 13 -18.67 -16.74 -3.67
N SER A 14 -18.69 -16.62 -4.99
CA SER A 14 -17.55 -16.97 -5.84
C SER A 14 -16.30 -16.31 -5.25
N TYR A 15 -15.39 -17.10 -4.68
CA TYR A 15 -14.08 -16.64 -4.19
C TYR A 15 -13.52 -15.67 -5.20
N ARG A 16 -13.09 -14.46 -4.83
CA ARG A 16 -12.39 -13.53 -5.74
C ARG A 16 -10.91 -13.42 -5.40
N GLY A 17 -10.41 -14.24 -4.47
CA GLY A 17 -9.22 -13.95 -3.68
C GLY A 17 -9.61 -13.29 -2.35
N GLY A 18 -9.01 -13.78 -1.26
CA GLY A 18 -9.34 -13.42 0.12
C GLY A 18 -9.30 -14.66 1.00
N LEU A 19 -8.86 -14.51 2.26
CA LEU A 19 -8.65 -15.62 3.17
C LEU A 19 -9.89 -16.50 3.26
N ILE A 20 -9.71 -17.80 3.06
CA ILE A 20 -10.64 -18.78 3.62
C ILE A 20 -10.56 -18.55 5.13
N GLN A 21 -11.61 -17.99 5.74
CA GLN A 21 -11.68 -17.85 7.21
C GLN A 21 -11.46 -19.23 7.81
N THR A 22 -10.23 -19.49 8.26
CA THR A 22 -9.93 -20.77 8.91
C THR A 22 -10.34 -20.66 10.37
N GLU A 23 -10.93 -21.74 10.89
CA GLU A 23 -11.20 -21.87 12.32
C GLU A 23 -9.87 -21.70 13.10
N GLY A 24 -9.76 -20.60 13.86
CA GLY A 24 -8.59 -20.33 14.71
C GLY A 24 -7.80 -19.07 14.37
N GLU A 25 -8.06 -18.39 13.25
CA GLU A 25 -7.39 -17.12 12.94
C GLU A 25 -7.82 -15.99 13.89
N GLN A 26 -6.85 -15.47 14.63
CA GLN A 26 -7.05 -14.36 15.55
C GLN A 26 -7.04 -13.04 14.77
N ARG A 27 -8.09 -12.23 14.97
CA ARG A 27 -8.23 -10.94 14.28
C ARG A 27 -8.39 -9.77 15.23
N VAL A 28 -7.89 -8.61 14.82
CA VAL A 28 -8.17 -7.31 15.40
C VAL A 28 -8.98 -6.50 14.38
N LEU A 29 -9.99 -5.76 14.86
CA LEU A 29 -10.75 -4.85 14.00
C LEU A 29 -10.27 -3.41 14.23
N VAL A 30 -10.05 -2.68 13.14
CA VAL A 30 -9.78 -1.23 13.17
C VAL A 30 -11.03 -0.52 12.67
N LEU A 31 -11.77 0.13 13.57
CA LEU A 31 -12.91 0.97 13.23
C LEU A 31 -12.37 2.31 12.72
N ASP A 32 -12.59 2.60 11.43
CA ASP A 32 -12.06 3.80 10.77
C ASP A 32 -13.05 4.98 10.88
N PHE A 33 -12.70 5.97 11.71
CA PHE A 33 -13.44 7.22 11.89
C PHE A 33 -13.04 8.30 10.87
N GLY A 34 -12.40 7.91 9.76
CA GLY A 34 -11.94 8.80 8.69
C GLY A 34 -10.50 9.26 8.87
N SER A 35 -9.67 8.48 9.57
CA SER A 35 -8.25 8.82 9.74
C SER A 35 -7.49 8.61 8.44
N GLN A 36 -6.61 9.55 8.09
CA GLN A 36 -5.62 9.35 7.02
C GLN A 36 -4.62 8.22 7.36
N THR A 37 -4.53 7.81 8.64
CA THR A 37 -3.58 6.82 9.14
C THR A 37 -4.21 5.47 9.51
N ALA A 38 -5.51 5.25 9.28
CA ALA A 38 -6.17 3.98 9.64
C ALA A 38 -5.50 2.75 9.01
N GLN A 39 -5.03 2.88 7.77
CA GLN A 39 -4.25 1.83 7.09
C GLN A 39 -2.90 1.56 7.77
N LEU A 40 -2.26 2.59 8.35
CA LEU A 40 -1.02 2.41 9.11
C LEU A 40 -1.27 1.65 10.40
N ILE A 41 -2.39 1.89 11.11
CA ILE A 41 -2.78 1.11 12.28
C ILE A 41 -2.88 -0.37 11.90
N ALA A 42 -3.65 -0.68 10.85
CA ALA A 42 -3.82 -2.06 10.39
C ALA A 42 -2.49 -2.71 10.02
N ARG A 43 -1.61 -1.99 9.33
CA ARG A 43 -0.26 -2.45 9.00
C ARG A 43 0.58 -2.74 10.24
N ARG A 44 0.58 -1.86 11.24
CA ARG A 44 1.32 -2.06 12.49
C ARG A 44 0.81 -3.24 13.31
N VAL A 45 -0.49 -3.56 13.22
CA VAL A 45 -1.04 -4.79 13.80
C VAL A 45 -0.53 -6.02 13.05
N ARG A 46 -0.48 -5.99 11.71
CA ARG A 46 0.09 -7.08 10.88
C ARG A 46 1.56 -7.33 11.16
N GLU A 47 2.35 -6.28 11.46
CA GLU A 47 3.76 -6.40 11.89
C GLU A 47 3.91 -7.19 13.21
N GLN A 48 2.83 -7.40 13.97
CA GLN A 48 2.80 -8.24 15.16
C GLN A 48 2.33 -9.68 14.88
N ASP A 49 2.32 -10.11 13.62
CA ASP A 49 1.83 -11.42 13.17
C ASP A 49 0.35 -11.68 13.55
N VAL A 50 -0.49 -10.65 13.53
CA VAL A 50 -1.92 -10.78 13.82
C VAL A 50 -2.75 -10.20 12.68
N PHE A 51 -3.73 -10.97 12.21
CA PHE A 51 -4.62 -10.50 11.15
C PHE A 51 -5.40 -9.27 11.62
N CYS A 52 -5.55 -8.32 10.71
CA CYS A 52 -6.23 -7.07 10.97
C CYS A 52 -7.16 -6.75 9.81
N GLN A 53 -8.38 -6.33 10.16
CA GLN A 53 -9.39 -5.88 9.20
C GLN A 53 -9.83 -4.45 9.55
N ILE A 54 -9.79 -3.56 8.57
CA ILE A 54 -10.37 -2.21 8.69
C ILE A 54 -11.86 -2.30 8.39
N VAL A 55 -12.67 -1.73 9.28
CA VAL A 55 -14.13 -1.73 9.20
C VAL A 55 -14.71 -0.34 9.37
N ARG A 56 -15.94 -0.15 8.92
CA ARG A 56 -16.71 1.09 9.13
C ARG A 56 -16.91 1.38 10.63
N PRO A 57 -17.02 2.67 11.00
CA PRO A 57 -17.10 3.04 12.41
C PRO A 57 -18.42 2.61 13.05
N ASP A 58 -19.51 2.55 12.28
CA ASP A 58 -20.88 2.20 12.72
C ASP A 58 -21.20 0.70 12.60
N LEU A 59 -20.19 -0.17 12.54
CA LEU A 59 -20.41 -1.62 12.51
C LEU A 59 -21.12 -2.08 13.80
N SER A 60 -22.22 -2.83 13.66
CA SER A 60 -23.03 -3.22 14.82
C SER A 60 -22.29 -4.17 15.75
N ALA A 61 -22.60 -4.10 17.05
CA ALA A 61 -22.01 -4.97 18.06
C ALA A 61 -22.31 -6.45 17.78
N ASP A 62 -23.48 -6.77 17.21
CA ASP A 62 -23.82 -8.14 16.79
C ASP A 62 -22.90 -8.63 15.67
N ARG A 63 -22.66 -7.79 14.67
CA ARG A 63 -21.74 -8.14 13.58
C ARG A 63 -20.30 -8.28 14.08
N ILE A 64 -19.87 -7.43 15.02
CA ILE A 64 -18.57 -7.55 15.68
C ILE A 64 -18.47 -8.87 16.45
N ARG A 65 -19.55 -9.28 17.15
CA ARG A 65 -19.60 -10.56 17.87
C ARG A 65 -19.49 -11.76 16.92
N GLU A 66 -20.14 -11.71 15.76
CA GLU A 66 -20.00 -12.72 14.70
C GLU A 66 -18.56 -12.83 14.18
N LEU A 67 -17.87 -11.70 14.04
CA LEU A 67 -16.47 -11.66 13.60
C LEU A 67 -15.50 -12.15 14.69
N ALA A 68 -15.94 -12.21 15.95
CA ALA A 68 -15.19 -12.71 17.11
C ALA A 68 -13.75 -12.17 17.23
N PRO A 69 -13.53 -10.84 17.24
CA PRO A 69 -12.19 -10.27 17.32
C PRO A 69 -11.55 -10.44 18.71
N LYS A 70 -10.23 -10.41 18.73
CA LYS A 70 -9.41 -10.37 19.96
C LYS A 70 -9.26 -8.97 20.54
N GLY A 71 -9.46 -7.94 19.73
CA GLY A 71 -9.38 -6.54 20.14
C GLY A 71 -10.00 -5.61 19.12
N LEU A 72 -10.42 -4.44 19.58
CA LEU A 72 -10.92 -3.34 18.76
C LEU A 72 -9.96 -2.16 18.87
N ILE A 73 -9.63 -1.54 17.73
CA ILE A 73 -8.90 -0.27 17.70
C ILE A 73 -9.81 0.77 17.04
N LEU A 74 -10.13 1.84 17.75
CA LEU A 74 -10.90 2.97 17.23
C LEU A 74 -9.90 4.02 16.73
N SER A 75 -9.88 4.27 15.43
CA SER A 75 -8.89 5.18 14.83
C SER A 75 -9.13 6.65 15.22
N GLY A 76 -8.17 7.50 14.83
CA GLY A 76 -8.39 8.94 14.77
C GLY A 76 -9.45 9.32 13.73
N GLY A 77 -9.71 10.62 13.65
CA GLY A 77 -10.64 11.19 12.67
C GLY A 77 -10.52 12.72 12.67
N PRO A 78 -10.86 13.39 11.55
CA PRO A 78 -10.76 14.84 11.44
C PRO A 78 -11.92 15.58 12.14
N ALA A 79 -12.99 14.87 12.50
CA ALA A 79 -14.17 15.45 13.12
C ALA A 79 -13.95 15.77 14.60
N SER A 80 -14.68 16.77 15.11
CA SER A 80 -14.88 16.92 16.56
C SER A 80 -15.99 15.98 17.02
N VAL A 81 -15.87 15.40 18.22
CA VAL A 81 -16.83 14.42 18.75
C VAL A 81 -18.25 15.00 18.92
N TYR A 82 -18.39 16.32 19.04
CA TYR A 82 -19.70 16.99 19.12
C TYR A 82 -20.20 17.57 17.81
N ALA A 83 -19.43 17.48 16.73
CA ALA A 83 -19.88 18.01 15.45
C ALA A 83 -21.12 17.24 14.96
N GLU A 84 -22.07 17.96 14.35
CA GLU A 84 -23.25 17.33 13.75
C GLU A 84 -22.82 16.37 12.64
N GLY A 85 -23.30 15.12 12.69
CA GLY A 85 -22.91 14.07 11.75
C GLY A 85 -21.51 13.47 11.99
N ALA A 86 -20.86 13.77 13.13
CA ALA A 86 -19.58 13.15 13.46
C ALA A 86 -19.71 11.62 13.56
N PRO A 87 -18.79 10.82 12.96
CA PRO A 87 -18.92 9.37 12.95
C PRO A 87 -18.92 8.78 14.38
N GLN A 88 -19.90 7.93 14.70
CA GLN A 88 -20.03 7.29 16.00
C GLN A 88 -20.03 5.77 15.86
N PRO A 89 -19.47 5.03 16.84
CA PRO A 89 -19.67 3.60 16.89
C PRO A 89 -21.07 3.23 17.38
N ASP A 90 -21.46 1.98 17.15
CA ASP A 90 -22.55 1.37 17.90
C ASP A 90 -22.21 1.40 19.40
N PRO A 91 -23.00 2.06 20.27
CA PRO A 91 -22.69 2.13 21.71
C PRO A 91 -22.55 0.77 22.37
N ALA A 92 -23.24 -0.26 21.84
CA ALA A 92 -23.18 -1.61 22.39
C ALA A 92 -21.80 -2.28 22.21
N ILE A 93 -20.88 -1.72 21.41
CA ILE A 93 -19.50 -2.24 21.35
C ILE A 93 -18.81 -2.13 22.70
N PHE A 94 -19.16 -1.12 23.50
CA PHE A 94 -18.61 -0.91 24.82
C PHE A 94 -19.15 -1.91 25.83
N ASP A 95 -20.11 -2.76 25.51
CA ASP A 95 -20.57 -3.84 26.39
C ASP A 95 -20.00 -5.20 25.99
N LEU A 96 -19.19 -5.24 24.92
CA LEU A 96 -18.49 -6.45 24.50
C LEU A 96 -17.33 -6.74 25.47
N ASP A 97 -17.13 -8.02 25.76
CA ASP A 97 -15.97 -8.53 26.52
C ASP A 97 -14.74 -8.65 25.58
N VAL A 98 -14.39 -7.54 24.95
CA VAL A 98 -13.29 -7.43 23.99
C VAL A 98 -12.46 -6.18 24.35
N PRO A 99 -11.12 -6.28 24.45
CA PRO A 99 -10.26 -5.12 24.68
C PRO A 99 -10.40 -4.02 23.62
N ILE A 100 -10.33 -2.77 24.06
CA ILE A 100 -10.52 -1.59 23.19
C ILE A 100 -9.34 -0.64 23.34
N LEU A 101 -8.78 -0.17 22.22
CA LEU A 101 -7.81 0.91 22.15
C LEU A 101 -8.37 2.06 21.31
N GLY A 102 -8.60 3.23 21.92
CA GLY A 102 -8.93 4.45 21.20
C GLY A 102 -7.68 5.27 20.86
N ILE A 103 -7.57 5.74 19.62
CA ILE A 103 -6.47 6.61 19.16
C ILE A 103 -7.05 7.97 18.74
N CYS A 104 -6.54 9.06 19.32
CA CYS A 104 -6.97 10.43 19.12
C CYS A 104 -8.51 10.58 19.24
N TYR A 105 -9.23 10.74 18.13
CA TYR A 105 -10.69 10.76 18.10
C TYR A 105 -11.32 9.52 18.77
N GLY A 106 -10.76 8.33 18.53
CA GLY A 106 -11.21 7.10 19.18
C GLY A 106 -11.07 7.13 20.70
N MET A 107 -10.01 7.74 21.24
CA MET A 107 -9.85 7.95 22.69
C MET A 107 -10.96 8.86 23.22
N GLN A 108 -11.28 9.94 22.50
CA GLN A 108 -12.31 10.88 22.92
C GLN A 108 -13.69 10.21 22.95
N ILE A 109 -14.00 9.35 21.97
CA ILE A 109 -15.24 8.54 21.99
C ILE A 109 -15.27 7.62 23.21
N VAL A 110 -14.18 6.87 23.45
CA VAL A 110 -14.08 5.94 24.59
C VAL A 110 -14.31 6.67 25.91
N CYS A 111 -13.61 7.79 26.14
CA CYS A 111 -13.73 8.57 27.36
C CYS A 111 -15.15 9.14 27.52
N ARG A 112 -15.75 9.64 26.43
CA ARG A 112 -17.12 10.18 26.44
C ARG A 112 -18.16 9.10 26.76
N ALA A 113 -18.06 7.93 26.14
CA ALA A 113 -18.98 6.82 26.38
C ALA A 113 -18.98 6.37 27.85
N MET A 114 -17.87 6.59 28.55
CA MET A 114 -17.67 6.23 29.96
C MET A 114 -17.80 7.43 30.93
N GLY A 115 -18.39 8.53 30.47
CA GLY A 115 -18.80 9.65 31.33
C GLY A 115 -17.78 10.79 31.50
N SER A 116 -16.70 10.82 30.72
CA SER A 116 -15.79 11.98 30.69
C SER A 116 -16.34 13.10 29.80
N GLU A 117 -16.02 14.35 30.13
CA GLU A 117 -16.34 15.50 29.30
C GLU A 117 -15.20 15.76 28.30
N ILE A 118 -15.52 15.90 27.01
CA ILE A 118 -14.56 16.32 25.99
C ILE A 118 -14.71 17.82 25.80
N LYS A 119 -13.61 18.59 25.75
CA LYS A 119 -13.64 20.03 25.49
C LYS A 119 -12.67 20.38 24.36
N PRO A 120 -12.95 21.46 23.59
CA PRO A 120 -11.94 22.04 22.72
C PRO A 120 -10.70 22.41 23.54
N GLY A 121 -9.53 21.92 23.16
CA GLY A 121 -8.29 22.21 23.87
C GLY A 121 -7.96 23.71 23.82
N LYS A 122 -7.34 24.22 24.89
CA LYS A 122 -6.90 25.64 24.97
C LYS A 122 -5.75 25.94 24.00
N SER A 123 -5.01 24.92 23.61
CA SER A 123 -3.97 24.94 22.58
C SER A 123 -4.15 23.72 21.68
N ARG A 124 -3.90 23.89 20.38
CA ARG A 124 -3.82 22.75 19.46
C ARG A 124 -2.41 22.19 19.49
N GLU A 125 -2.28 20.89 19.67
CA GLU A 125 -0.98 20.23 19.70
C GLU A 125 -0.81 19.40 18.42
N PHE A 126 0.12 19.83 17.58
CA PHE A 126 0.45 19.18 16.32
C PHE A 126 1.95 18.96 16.23
N GLY A 127 2.34 17.72 15.95
CA GLY A 127 3.72 17.35 15.70
C GLY A 127 4.37 16.59 16.85
N ARG A 128 5.71 16.69 16.92
CA ARG A 128 6.51 16.00 17.92
C ARG A 128 6.37 16.68 19.28
N THR A 129 5.90 15.94 20.27
CA THR A 129 5.82 16.38 21.66
C THR A 129 6.48 15.37 22.58
N GLU A 130 7.16 15.84 23.62
CA GLU A 130 7.64 14.99 24.70
C GLU A 130 6.49 14.58 25.62
N ALA A 131 6.29 13.27 25.77
CA ALA A 131 5.33 12.69 26.69
C ALA A 131 6.05 12.04 27.86
N THR A 132 5.54 12.25 29.08
CA THR A 132 6.01 11.62 30.32
C THR A 132 5.07 10.49 30.69
N VAL A 133 5.63 9.30 30.89
CA VAL A 133 4.89 8.11 31.34
C VAL A 133 4.67 8.20 32.84
N THR A 134 3.42 8.07 33.29
CA THR A 134 3.05 8.08 34.71
C THR A 134 2.88 6.68 35.29
N ASP A 135 2.57 5.70 34.44
CA ASP A 135 2.47 4.29 34.78
C ASP A 135 2.98 3.45 33.60
N SER A 136 4.03 2.66 33.83
CA SER A 136 4.69 1.81 32.83
C SER A 136 4.16 0.37 32.78
N SER A 137 2.98 0.12 33.36
CA SER A 137 2.29 -1.17 33.26
C SER A 137 1.47 -1.32 31.97
N ASP A 138 1.00 -2.54 31.72
CA ASP A 138 0.10 -2.91 30.61
C ASP A 138 0.55 -2.36 29.25
N LEU A 139 -0.18 -1.37 28.73
CA LEU A 139 0.05 -0.75 27.42
C LEU A 139 1.44 -0.11 27.33
N PHE A 140 1.98 0.40 28.45
CA PHE A 140 3.29 1.08 28.51
C PHE A 140 4.44 0.19 28.99
N PHE A 141 4.22 -1.12 29.07
CA PHE A 141 5.28 -2.06 29.44
C PHE A 141 6.50 -1.96 28.51
N GLY A 142 7.68 -1.72 29.11
CA GLY A 142 8.95 -1.61 28.38
C GLY A 142 9.19 -0.26 27.70
N ILE A 143 8.38 0.76 27.99
CA ILE A 143 8.56 2.14 27.50
C ILE A 143 9.30 2.96 28.55
N THR A 144 10.17 3.86 28.10
CA THR A 144 10.94 4.77 28.96
C THR A 144 10.06 5.84 29.60
N ASP A 145 10.53 6.43 30.70
CA ASP A 145 9.80 7.45 31.47
C ASP A 145 9.44 8.70 30.64
N SER A 146 10.20 9.00 29.59
CA SER A 146 9.80 9.96 28.57
C SER A 146 10.10 9.46 27.16
N PHE A 147 9.31 9.92 26.20
CA PHE A 147 9.48 9.61 24.77
C PHE A 147 8.84 10.69 23.88
N THR A 148 9.24 10.73 22.62
CA THR A 148 8.63 11.61 21.61
C THR A 148 7.38 10.95 21.03
N ALA A 149 6.23 11.61 21.17
CA ALA A 149 4.95 11.22 20.58
C ALA A 149 4.55 12.17 19.43
N TRP A 150 3.82 11.64 18.45
CA TRP A 150 3.20 12.47 17.40
C TRP A 150 1.76 12.82 17.77
N MET A 151 1.59 14.06 18.23
CA MET A 151 0.31 14.62 18.64
C MET A 151 -0.37 15.26 17.43
N SER A 152 -1.68 15.08 17.30
CA SER A 152 -2.46 15.64 16.20
C SER A 152 -3.92 15.87 16.63
N HIS A 153 -4.13 16.74 17.60
CA HIS A 153 -5.45 16.98 18.16
C HIS A 153 -5.72 18.45 18.46
N GLY A 154 -6.97 18.85 18.21
CA GLY A 154 -7.53 20.14 18.66
C GLY A 154 -8.29 19.98 19.96
N ASP A 155 -9.15 18.97 20.05
CA ASP A 155 -9.92 18.65 21.25
C ASP A 155 -9.09 17.83 22.24
N GLN A 156 -9.35 18.01 23.53
CA GLN A 156 -8.67 17.32 24.62
C GLN A 156 -9.71 16.79 25.63
N VAL A 157 -9.36 15.73 26.34
CA VAL A 157 -10.17 15.23 27.46
C VAL A 157 -9.90 16.13 28.67
N GLU A 158 -10.78 17.10 28.93
CA GLU A 158 -10.74 17.92 30.15
C GLU A 158 -11.76 17.39 31.17
N GLY A 159 -11.29 16.81 32.27
CA GLY A 159 -12.15 16.17 33.28
C GLY A 159 -12.29 14.67 33.04
N LEU A 160 -11.14 13.98 33.09
CA LEU A 160 -11.09 12.53 33.06
C LEU A 160 -11.96 11.98 34.19
N SER A 161 -12.97 11.17 33.85
CA SER A 161 -13.87 10.57 34.85
C SER A 161 -13.08 9.70 35.82
N GLU A 162 -13.62 9.48 37.03
CA GLU A 162 -13.00 8.60 38.04
C GLU A 162 -12.81 7.15 37.56
N ASN A 163 -13.41 6.76 36.43
CA ASN A 163 -13.29 5.44 35.82
C ASN A 163 -11.92 5.20 35.12
N PHE A 164 -11.11 6.23 34.90
CA PHE A 164 -9.82 6.11 34.23
C PHE A 164 -8.67 6.59 35.10
N ASP A 165 -7.51 5.98 34.87
CA ASP A 165 -6.21 6.45 35.35
C ASP A 165 -5.37 6.97 34.17
N PRO A 166 -4.65 8.10 34.34
CA PRO A 166 -3.72 8.57 33.33
C PRO A 166 -2.46 7.67 33.29
N LEU A 167 -2.05 7.31 32.08
CA LEU A 167 -0.83 6.52 31.82
C LEU A 167 0.32 7.38 31.28
N ALA A 168 0.00 8.49 30.62
CA ALA A 168 0.99 9.45 30.15
C ALA A 168 0.40 10.87 30.09
N VAL A 169 1.28 11.85 30.21
CA VAL A 169 0.96 13.29 30.19
C VAL A 169 1.92 14.05 29.27
N THR A 170 1.48 15.19 28.75
CA THR A 170 2.35 16.22 28.17
C THR A 170 2.14 17.54 28.91
N ASP A 171 2.98 18.54 28.62
CA ASP A 171 2.85 19.89 29.18
C ASP A 171 1.46 20.51 28.98
N THR A 172 0.79 20.16 27.87
CA THR A 172 -0.53 20.72 27.53
C THR A 172 -1.68 19.71 27.57
N CYS A 173 -1.39 18.41 27.72
CA CYS A 173 -2.38 17.34 27.72
C CYS A 173 -2.21 16.45 28.98
N PRO A 174 -2.99 16.68 30.05
CA PRO A 174 -2.88 15.91 31.30
C PRO A 174 -3.40 14.47 31.19
N ALA A 175 -4.06 14.12 30.08
CA ALA A 175 -4.53 12.78 29.78
C ALA A 175 -4.07 12.41 28.36
N ALA A 176 -2.75 12.39 28.14
CA ALA A 176 -2.18 12.01 26.85
C ALA A 176 -2.34 10.51 26.57
N ALA A 177 -2.43 9.69 27.62
CA ALA A 177 -2.89 8.31 27.56
C ALA A 177 -3.68 7.94 28.82
N VAL A 178 -4.64 7.02 28.69
CA VAL A 178 -5.54 6.59 29.78
C VAL A 178 -5.80 5.09 29.75
N ARG A 179 -6.10 4.51 30.92
CA ARG A 179 -6.61 3.14 31.09
C ARG A 179 -7.85 3.15 31.94
N HIS A 180 -8.86 2.36 31.57
CA HIS A 180 -10.04 2.13 32.39
C HIS A 180 -9.70 1.22 33.58
N LYS A 181 -10.15 1.56 34.78
CA LYS A 181 -9.74 0.88 36.03
C LYS A 181 -10.09 -0.61 36.09
N GLU A 182 -11.25 -0.97 35.53
CA GLU A 182 -11.80 -2.33 35.67
C GLU A 182 -11.85 -3.13 34.36
N ARG A 183 -11.63 -2.48 33.22
CA ARG A 183 -11.90 -3.06 31.90
C ARG A 183 -10.68 -2.87 31.00
N PRO A 184 -10.40 -3.77 30.05
CA PRO A 184 -9.24 -3.67 29.17
C PRO A 184 -9.46 -2.61 28.06
N ILE A 185 -9.71 -1.37 28.49
CA ILE A 185 -10.02 -0.24 27.63
C ILE A 185 -8.95 0.83 27.84
N PHE A 186 -8.36 1.28 26.73
CA PHE A 186 -7.24 2.20 26.72
C PHE A 186 -7.50 3.33 25.72
N GLY A 187 -6.88 4.48 25.95
CA GLY A 187 -6.93 5.63 25.05
C GLY A 187 -5.56 6.27 24.91
N LEU A 188 -5.20 6.67 23.69
CA LEU A 188 -4.01 7.44 23.36
C LEU A 188 -4.41 8.70 22.62
N GLN A 189 -3.94 9.87 23.04
CA GLN A 189 -4.22 11.14 22.39
C GLN A 189 -3.25 11.44 21.22
N PHE A 190 -2.18 10.65 21.12
CA PHE A 190 -1.20 10.64 20.04
C PHE A 190 -1.35 9.41 19.12
N HIS A 191 -0.64 9.42 18.00
CA HIS A 191 -0.70 8.37 16.98
C HIS A 191 0.48 7.38 17.13
N PRO A 192 0.29 6.18 17.73
CA PRO A 192 1.36 5.19 17.85
C PRO A 192 1.74 4.54 16.49
N GLU A 193 0.89 4.66 15.47
CA GLU A 193 1.08 4.01 14.18
C GLU A 193 2.11 4.69 13.27
N VAL A 194 2.39 5.98 13.51
CA VAL A 194 3.32 6.77 12.71
C VAL A 194 4.75 6.61 13.20
N THR A 195 5.71 6.64 12.28
CA THR A 195 7.16 6.49 12.57
C THR A 195 7.72 7.60 13.46
N HIS A 196 7.04 8.73 13.56
CA HIS A 196 7.42 9.86 14.42
C HIS A 196 7.25 9.58 15.91
N THR A 197 6.35 8.65 16.29
CA THR A 197 6.14 8.25 17.68
C THR A 197 7.16 7.18 18.06
N GLN A 198 8.08 7.54 18.96
CA GLN A 198 9.00 6.57 19.55
C GLN A 198 8.21 5.50 20.28
N PHE A 199 8.67 4.25 20.21
CA PHE A 199 8.01 3.08 20.80
C PHE A 199 6.57 2.81 20.32
N GLY A 200 6.10 3.47 19.26
CA GLY A 200 4.76 3.27 18.70
C GLY A 200 4.44 1.81 18.36
N GLY A 201 5.39 1.10 17.74
CA GLY A 201 5.28 -0.34 17.48
C GLY A 201 5.21 -1.19 18.76
N GLN A 202 5.91 -0.79 19.83
CA GLN A 202 5.88 -1.49 21.12
C GLN A 202 4.54 -1.27 21.84
N LEU A 203 3.96 -0.06 21.81
CA LEU A 203 2.62 0.21 22.33
C LEU A 203 1.57 -0.68 21.66
N LEU A 204 1.58 -0.73 20.32
CA LEU A 204 0.65 -1.57 19.56
C LEU A 204 0.90 -3.05 19.80
N LYS A 205 2.16 -3.48 19.96
CA LYS A 205 2.49 -4.84 20.37
C LYS A 205 1.91 -5.20 21.74
N ASN A 206 2.09 -4.34 22.75
CA ASN A 206 1.55 -4.57 24.10
C ASN A 206 0.03 -4.72 24.06
N PHE A 207 -0.65 -3.87 23.28
CA PHE A 207 -2.10 -4.00 23.10
C PHE A 207 -2.49 -5.31 22.40
N VAL A 208 -1.91 -5.59 21.23
CA VAL A 208 -2.33 -6.70 20.36
C VAL A 208 -1.92 -8.06 20.94
N ARG A 209 -0.69 -8.20 21.44
CA ARG A 209 -0.14 -9.49 21.88
C ARG A 209 -0.47 -9.79 23.33
N ASP A 210 -0.29 -8.81 24.20
CA ASP A 210 -0.36 -9.04 25.64
C ASP A 210 -1.78 -8.79 26.17
N ILE A 211 -2.37 -7.63 25.88
CA ILE A 211 -3.72 -7.26 26.36
C ILE A 211 -4.82 -8.06 25.63
N CYS A 212 -4.76 -8.12 24.29
CA CYS A 212 -5.71 -8.89 23.48
C CYS A 212 -5.42 -10.41 23.48
N GLY A 213 -4.25 -10.82 23.96
CA GLY A 213 -3.84 -12.23 23.99
C GLY A 213 -3.66 -12.88 22.62
N ALA A 214 -3.36 -12.10 21.58
CA ALA A 214 -3.11 -12.65 20.26
C ALA A 214 -1.72 -13.32 20.21
N LYS A 215 -1.68 -14.57 19.75
CA LYS A 215 -0.53 -15.48 19.76
C LYS A 215 0.39 -15.35 18.55
N GLY A 216 -0.02 -14.61 17.51
CA GLY A 216 0.80 -14.46 16.32
C GLY A 216 0.62 -15.58 15.29
N SER A 217 -0.63 -15.91 14.95
CA SER A 217 -0.91 -16.98 14.00
C SER A 217 -0.76 -16.55 12.53
N TRP A 218 -0.61 -15.24 12.26
CA TRP A 218 -0.48 -14.72 10.91
C TRP A 218 0.93 -14.97 10.39
N LYS A 219 1.09 -16.02 9.59
CA LYS A 219 2.37 -16.36 8.95
C LYS A 219 2.17 -16.44 7.45
N ILE A 220 3.06 -15.78 6.72
CA ILE A 220 3.04 -15.76 5.25
C ILE A 220 3.16 -17.18 4.68
N SER A 221 3.91 -18.07 5.32
CA SER A 221 4.06 -19.45 4.88
C SER A 221 2.74 -20.22 4.91
N SER A 222 1.99 -20.10 6.01
CA SER A 222 0.66 -20.68 6.16
C SER A 222 -0.32 -20.11 5.14
N LEU A 223 -0.24 -18.80 4.89
CA LEU A 223 -1.07 -18.13 3.89
C LEU A 223 -0.79 -18.65 2.47
N ILE A 224 0.48 -18.85 2.11
CA ILE A 224 0.85 -19.41 0.80
C ILE A 224 0.19 -20.79 0.63
N GLU A 225 0.20 -21.64 1.66
CA GLU A 225 -0.42 -22.97 1.61
C GLU A 225 -1.94 -22.88 1.43
N GLN A 226 -2.60 -22.01 2.20
CA GLN A 226 -4.05 -21.76 2.10
C GLN A 226 -4.44 -21.26 0.70
N GLU A 227 -3.74 -20.25 0.18
CA GLU A 227 -4.00 -19.69 -1.14
C GLU A 227 -3.76 -20.71 -2.25
N VAL A 228 -2.69 -21.51 -2.16
CA VAL A 228 -2.42 -22.59 -3.11
C VAL A 228 -3.58 -23.57 -3.18
N GLU A 229 -4.12 -23.99 -2.03
CA GLU A 229 -5.25 -24.91 -1.99
C GLU A 229 -6.54 -24.27 -2.51
N ALA A 230 -6.82 -23.03 -2.12
CA ALA A 230 -7.97 -22.27 -2.62
C ALA A 230 -7.95 -22.10 -4.15
N ILE A 231 -6.77 -21.77 -4.71
CA ILE A 231 -6.56 -21.66 -6.15
C ILE A 231 -6.80 -23.01 -6.84
N ARG A 232 -6.25 -24.11 -6.31
CA ARG A 232 -6.44 -25.46 -6.89
C ARG A 232 -7.90 -25.86 -6.95
N GLN A 233 -8.62 -25.69 -5.84
CA GLN A 233 -10.03 -26.04 -5.75
C GLN A 233 -10.89 -25.24 -6.73
N ARG A 234 -10.60 -23.94 -6.86
CA ARG A 234 -11.38 -23.06 -7.73
C ARG A 234 -11.06 -23.24 -9.21
N VAL A 235 -9.78 -23.32 -9.56
CA VAL A 235 -9.35 -23.40 -10.95
C VAL A 235 -9.67 -24.77 -11.55
N GLY A 236 -9.55 -25.84 -10.74
CA GLY A 236 -9.74 -27.21 -11.21
C GLY A 236 -8.81 -27.51 -12.38
N SER A 237 -9.39 -27.91 -13.51
CA SER A 237 -8.65 -28.19 -14.76
C SER A 237 -8.58 -27.01 -15.73
N SER A 238 -9.14 -25.84 -15.40
CA SER A 238 -9.15 -24.67 -16.29
C SER A 238 -7.78 -24.00 -16.33
N ARG A 239 -7.56 -23.10 -17.31
CA ARG A 239 -6.35 -22.26 -17.33
C ARG A 239 -6.59 -20.88 -16.74
N VAL A 240 -5.49 -20.29 -16.24
CA VAL A 240 -5.46 -18.96 -15.66
C VAL A 240 -4.51 -18.09 -16.45
N ILE A 241 -5.00 -16.93 -16.89
CA ILE A 241 -4.16 -15.89 -17.50
C ILE A 241 -3.68 -14.95 -16.40
N CYS A 242 -2.38 -14.65 -16.38
CA CYS A 242 -1.77 -13.69 -15.48
C CYS A 242 -1.09 -12.57 -16.27
N GLY A 243 -1.50 -11.32 -16.06
CA GLY A 243 -0.82 -10.17 -16.65
C GLY A 243 0.47 -9.85 -15.90
N LEU A 244 1.62 -9.98 -16.57
CA LEU A 244 2.91 -9.59 -16.02
C LEU A 244 3.23 -8.15 -16.39
N SER A 245 3.49 -7.34 -15.36
CA SER A 245 3.99 -5.96 -15.52
C SER A 245 5.48 -5.84 -15.23
N GLY A 246 6.12 -6.90 -14.73
CA GLY A 246 7.50 -6.87 -14.20
C GLY A 246 7.62 -6.26 -12.80
N GLY A 247 6.50 -5.85 -12.19
CA GLY A 247 6.45 -5.43 -10.78
C GLY A 247 6.45 -6.61 -9.81
N VAL A 248 6.69 -6.32 -8.53
CA VAL A 248 6.70 -7.36 -7.48
C VAL A 248 5.35 -8.06 -7.34
N ASP A 249 4.23 -7.35 -7.38
CA ASP A 249 2.90 -7.93 -7.14
C ASP A 249 2.54 -8.98 -8.20
N SER A 250 2.64 -8.60 -9.49
CA SER A 250 2.36 -9.53 -10.60
C SER A 250 3.32 -10.71 -10.63
N SER A 251 4.57 -10.52 -10.19
CA SER A 251 5.55 -11.61 -10.07
C SER A 251 5.21 -12.57 -8.93
N VAL A 252 4.76 -12.07 -7.78
CA VAL A 252 4.32 -12.90 -6.65
C VAL A 252 3.06 -13.67 -7.01
N VAL A 253 2.08 -13.04 -7.68
CA VAL A 253 0.89 -13.74 -8.20
C VAL A 253 1.29 -14.87 -9.16
N ALA A 254 2.15 -14.58 -10.14
CA ALA A 254 2.61 -15.60 -11.08
C ALA A 254 3.33 -16.76 -10.37
N ALA A 255 4.17 -16.46 -9.37
CA ALA A 255 4.87 -17.46 -8.59
C ALA A 255 3.91 -18.35 -7.77
N LEU A 256 2.91 -17.73 -7.14
CA LEU A 256 1.89 -18.42 -6.36
C LEU A 256 1.02 -19.32 -7.23
N LEU A 257 0.58 -18.82 -8.40
CA LEU A 257 -0.17 -19.61 -9.37
C LEU A 257 0.67 -20.77 -9.92
N ALA A 258 1.94 -20.54 -10.26
CA ALA A 258 2.83 -21.59 -10.73
C ALA A 258 3.02 -22.70 -9.67
N LYS A 259 3.11 -22.34 -8.39
CA LYS A 259 3.15 -23.29 -7.27
C LYS A 259 1.82 -24.05 -7.12
N ALA A 260 0.70 -23.38 -7.35
CA ALA A 260 -0.63 -23.97 -7.19
C ALA A 260 -1.01 -24.92 -8.33
N ILE A 261 -0.92 -24.47 -9.57
CA ILE A 261 -1.51 -25.13 -10.76
C ILE A 261 -0.51 -25.36 -11.89
N GLY A 262 0.78 -25.10 -11.66
CA GLY A 262 1.86 -25.44 -12.60
C GLY A 262 1.67 -24.86 -13.99
N THR A 263 1.57 -25.74 -14.99
CA THR A 263 1.47 -25.39 -16.42
C THR A 263 0.11 -24.85 -16.83
N GLN A 264 -0.88 -24.83 -15.93
CA GLN A 264 -2.19 -24.21 -16.20
C GLN A 264 -2.13 -22.67 -16.21
N VAL A 265 -1.01 -22.08 -15.79
CA VAL A 265 -0.77 -20.64 -15.83
C VAL A 265 -0.17 -20.22 -17.16
N SER A 266 -0.81 -19.25 -17.80
CA SER A 266 -0.23 -18.50 -18.92
C SER A 266 -0.01 -17.05 -18.51
N CYS A 267 1.24 -16.61 -18.63
CA CYS A 267 1.64 -15.25 -18.33
C CYS A 267 1.71 -14.43 -19.62
N ILE A 268 1.07 -13.27 -19.64
CA ILE A 268 1.17 -12.33 -20.76
C ILE A 268 1.98 -11.12 -20.30
N PHE A 269 3.09 -10.84 -20.99
CA PHE A 269 3.90 -9.64 -20.81
C PHE A 269 3.83 -8.78 -22.06
N VAL A 270 3.27 -7.58 -21.94
CA VAL A 270 3.14 -6.63 -23.05
C VAL A 270 4.29 -5.63 -23.00
N ASP A 271 5.19 -5.68 -23.97
CA ASP A 271 6.19 -4.65 -24.19
C ASP A 271 5.55 -3.48 -24.96
N ASN A 272 5.16 -2.46 -24.20
CA ASN A 272 4.57 -1.23 -24.73
C ASN A 272 5.61 -0.20 -25.21
N GLY A 273 6.91 -0.52 -25.18
CA GLY A 273 7.99 0.41 -25.52
C GLY A 273 8.29 1.47 -24.46
N LEU A 274 7.52 1.53 -23.37
CA LEU A 274 7.66 2.54 -22.31
C LEU A 274 8.40 1.99 -21.08
N LEU A 275 9.09 0.86 -21.25
CA LEU A 275 9.81 0.18 -20.17
C LEU A 275 11.23 0.72 -19.99
N ARG A 276 11.84 0.35 -18.86
CA ARG A 276 13.25 0.63 -18.55
C ARG A 276 14.20 -0.08 -19.52
N LYS A 277 15.46 0.38 -19.56
CA LYS A 277 16.50 -0.23 -20.38
C LYS A 277 16.66 -1.74 -20.10
N ASN A 278 16.61 -2.53 -21.18
CA ASN A 278 16.72 -4.00 -21.19
C ASN A 278 15.68 -4.71 -20.30
N GLU A 279 14.54 -4.06 -20.06
CA GLU A 279 13.53 -4.60 -19.15
C GLU A 279 12.88 -5.87 -19.68
N ARG A 280 12.52 -5.89 -20.96
CA ARG A 280 11.96 -7.06 -21.64
C ARG A 280 12.88 -8.27 -21.47
N ASP A 281 14.17 -8.11 -21.76
CA ASP A 281 15.12 -9.22 -21.67
C ASP A 281 15.28 -9.71 -20.24
N LYS A 282 15.30 -8.79 -19.26
CA LYS A 282 15.35 -9.13 -17.83
C LYS A 282 14.10 -9.91 -17.40
N VAL A 283 12.91 -9.49 -17.83
CA VAL A 283 11.65 -10.20 -17.52
C VAL A 283 11.66 -11.57 -18.18
N SER A 284 11.92 -11.65 -19.48
CA SER A 284 11.98 -12.93 -20.22
C SER A 284 12.97 -13.90 -19.60
N LYS A 285 14.18 -13.44 -19.21
CA LYS A 285 15.17 -14.28 -18.56
C LYS A 285 14.73 -14.72 -17.17
N ARG A 286 14.27 -13.79 -16.32
CA ARG A 286 13.83 -14.11 -14.95
C ARG A 286 12.68 -15.11 -14.96
N PHE A 287 11.69 -14.88 -15.81
CA PHE A 287 10.55 -15.78 -15.91
C PHE A 287 10.91 -17.09 -16.60
N GLY A 288 11.66 -17.09 -17.71
CA GLY A 288 12.09 -18.34 -18.35
C GLY A 288 12.99 -19.23 -17.46
N ASP A 289 13.90 -18.63 -16.70
CA ASP A 289 14.83 -19.36 -15.83
C ASP A 289 14.14 -19.87 -14.54
N HIS A 290 13.25 -19.08 -13.93
CA HIS A 290 12.64 -19.40 -12.63
C HIS A 290 11.27 -20.08 -12.76
N PHE A 291 10.52 -19.75 -13.81
CA PHE A 291 9.17 -20.23 -14.06
C PHE A 291 9.15 -20.99 -15.38
N LYS A 292 9.06 -22.32 -15.31
CA LYS A 292 8.76 -23.17 -16.48
C LYS A 292 7.30 -23.00 -16.93
N THR A 293 6.82 -21.76 -16.96
CA THR A 293 5.45 -21.36 -17.27
C THR A 293 5.36 -20.89 -18.71
N ASP A 294 4.16 -20.98 -19.25
CA ASP A 294 3.81 -20.48 -20.58
C ASP A 294 3.85 -18.94 -20.59
N LEU A 295 4.94 -18.34 -21.11
CA LEU A 295 5.15 -16.88 -21.15
C LEU A 295 4.99 -16.34 -22.57
N HIS A 296 3.97 -15.51 -22.76
CA HIS A 296 3.66 -14.80 -24.00
C HIS A 296 4.23 -13.38 -23.92
N VAL A 297 5.31 -13.12 -24.67
CA VAL A 297 5.93 -11.79 -24.76
C VAL A 297 5.42 -11.09 -26.01
N VAL A 298 4.54 -10.11 -25.82
CA VAL A 298 3.91 -9.36 -26.92
C VAL A 298 4.70 -8.08 -27.18
N ASP A 299 5.21 -7.92 -28.40
CA ASP A 299 5.83 -6.67 -28.84
C ASP A 299 4.75 -5.73 -29.40
N ALA A 300 4.44 -4.67 -28.66
CA ALA A 300 3.44 -3.68 -29.04
C ALA A 300 4.04 -2.27 -29.20
N ARG A 301 5.37 -2.14 -29.26
CA ARG A 301 6.08 -0.85 -29.24
C ARG A 301 5.52 0.14 -30.28
N ASP A 302 5.48 -0.29 -31.55
CA ASP A 302 5.02 0.57 -32.66
C ASP A 302 3.59 1.05 -32.47
N ARG A 303 2.72 0.20 -31.92
CA ARG A 303 1.31 0.52 -31.65
C ARG A 303 1.18 1.61 -30.60
N PHE A 304 1.90 1.50 -29.49
CA PHE A 304 1.87 2.50 -28.43
C PHE A 304 2.52 3.81 -28.87
N MET A 305 3.66 3.75 -29.56
CA MET A 305 4.35 4.94 -30.06
C MET A 305 3.49 5.70 -31.09
N SER A 306 2.83 4.98 -32.00
CA SER A 306 1.89 5.58 -32.96
C SER A 306 0.70 6.23 -32.26
N ALA A 307 0.17 5.61 -31.21
CA ALA A 307 -0.97 6.15 -30.46
C ALA A 307 -0.61 7.38 -29.59
N LEU A 308 0.66 7.51 -29.18
CA LEU A 308 1.16 8.61 -28.36
C LEU A 308 1.72 9.80 -29.17
N ALA A 309 1.86 9.64 -30.49
CA ALA A 309 2.38 10.69 -31.36
C ALA A 309 1.60 12.01 -31.23
N GLY A 310 2.31 13.11 -31.01
CA GLY A 310 1.73 14.44 -30.81
C GLY A 310 0.98 14.65 -29.49
N VAL A 311 1.00 13.69 -28.55
CA VAL A 311 0.29 13.80 -27.27
C VAL A 311 1.24 14.28 -26.17
N SER A 312 0.97 15.49 -25.66
CA SER A 312 1.73 16.08 -24.55
C SER A 312 0.98 16.07 -23.22
N ASP A 313 -0.36 16.08 -23.24
CA ASP A 313 -1.18 16.11 -22.02
C ASP A 313 -1.08 14.78 -21.23
N PRO A 314 -0.68 14.81 -19.95
CA PRO A 314 -0.40 13.61 -19.18
C PRO A 314 -1.64 12.74 -18.93
N GLN A 315 -2.81 13.35 -18.77
CA GLN A 315 -4.06 12.62 -18.56
C GLN A 315 -4.48 11.88 -19.84
N LYS A 316 -4.30 12.51 -21.01
CA LYS A 316 -4.49 11.86 -22.32
C LYS A 316 -3.48 10.74 -22.52
N LYS A 317 -2.20 10.93 -22.20
CA LYS A 317 -1.17 9.86 -22.26
C LYS A 317 -1.62 8.64 -21.45
N ARG A 318 -2.01 8.84 -20.19
CA ARG A 318 -2.51 7.76 -19.30
C ARG A 318 -3.71 7.02 -19.89
N LYS A 319 -4.71 7.74 -20.42
CA LYS A 319 -5.90 7.14 -21.04
C LYS A 319 -5.57 6.33 -22.29
N ILE A 320 -4.70 6.85 -23.16
CA ILE A 320 -4.29 6.17 -24.40
C ILE A 320 -3.54 4.89 -24.06
N ILE A 321 -2.54 4.96 -23.17
CA ILE A 321 -1.74 3.80 -22.77
C ILE A 321 -2.63 2.73 -22.13
N GLY A 322 -3.54 3.13 -21.23
CA GLY A 322 -4.50 2.21 -20.64
C GLY A 322 -5.36 1.50 -21.69
N ARG A 323 -5.93 2.25 -22.63
CA ARG A 323 -6.73 1.69 -23.73
C ARG A 323 -5.94 0.73 -24.60
N GLU A 324 -4.76 1.13 -25.09
CA GLU A 324 -3.97 0.26 -25.99
C GLU A 324 -3.49 -1.00 -25.26
N PHE A 325 -3.13 -0.90 -23.98
CA PHE A 325 -2.76 -2.06 -23.17
C PHE A 325 -3.90 -3.06 -23.07
N ILE A 326 -5.12 -2.56 -22.80
CA ILE A 326 -6.33 -3.38 -22.75
C ILE A 326 -6.54 -4.10 -24.08
N GLU A 327 -6.50 -3.39 -25.20
CA GLU A 327 -6.74 -3.98 -26.51
C GLU A 327 -5.69 -5.05 -26.89
N VAL A 328 -4.42 -4.78 -26.62
CA VAL A 328 -3.35 -5.76 -26.86
C VAL A 328 -3.50 -6.98 -25.96
N PHE A 329 -3.78 -6.76 -24.68
CA PHE A 329 -3.98 -7.83 -23.71
C PHE A 329 -5.21 -8.69 -24.07
N LYS A 330 -6.33 -8.06 -24.46
CA LYS A 330 -7.54 -8.74 -24.92
C LYS A 330 -7.28 -9.59 -26.16
N HIS A 331 -6.47 -9.09 -27.10
CA HIS A 331 -6.11 -9.83 -28.31
C HIS A 331 -5.28 -11.07 -27.96
N GLU A 332 -4.26 -10.92 -27.12
CA GLU A 332 -3.40 -12.03 -26.72
C GLU A 332 -4.15 -13.04 -25.83
N ALA A 333 -5.01 -12.57 -24.93
CA ALA A 333 -5.78 -13.47 -24.07
C ALA A 333 -6.69 -14.43 -24.85
N LYS A 334 -7.12 -14.05 -26.07
CA LYS A 334 -7.92 -14.92 -26.96
C LYS A 334 -7.09 -16.02 -27.64
N SER A 335 -5.76 -15.90 -27.68
CA SER A 335 -4.88 -16.94 -28.25
C SER A 335 -4.70 -18.12 -27.29
N ILE A 336 -5.07 -17.96 -26.01
CA ILE A 336 -4.89 -18.93 -24.95
C ILE A 336 -6.18 -19.74 -24.78
N ASP A 337 -6.21 -20.93 -25.35
CA ASP A 337 -7.32 -21.87 -25.22
C ASP A 337 -7.57 -22.26 -23.76
N ASP A 338 -8.83 -22.56 -23.41
CA ASP A 338 -9.28 -23.03 -22.09
C ASP A 338 -9.01 -22.10 -20.90
N ALA A 339 -8.66 -20.84 -21.17
CA ALA A 339 -8.59 -19.80 -20.15
C ALA A 339 -10.00 -19.44 -19.66
N ARG A 340 -10.23 -19.60 -18.35
CA ARG A 340 -11.48 -19.20 -17.67
C ARG A 340 -11.25 -18.08 -16.66
N PHE A 341 -10.03 -17.97 -16.16
CA PHE A 341 -9.70 -17.06 -15.07
C PHE A 341 -8.66 -16.01 -15.49
N LEU A 342 -8.81 -14.81 -14.93
CA LEU A 342 -7.82 -13.73 -15.02
C LEU A 342 -7.31 -13.42 -13.61
N ALA A 343 -6.01 -13.57 -13.42
CA ALA A 343 -5.35 -13.27 -12.16
C ALA A 343 -4.84 -11.82 -12.10
N GLN A 344 -5.01 -11.19 -10.94
CA GLN A 344 -4.57 -9.81 -10.67
C GLN A 344 -3.86 -9.70 -9.32
N GLY A 345 -2.86 -8.81 -9.26
CA GLY A 345 -2.13 -8.49 -8.03
C GLY A 345 -2.77 -7.39 -7.20
N THR A 346 -4.10 -7.35 -7.12
CA THR A 346 -4.84 -6.38 -6.31
C THR A 346 -4.46 -6.53 -4.84
N LEU A 347 -4.12 -5.43 -4.17
CA LEU A 347 -3.68 -5.43 -2.77
C LEU A 347 -4.77 -4.91 -1.83
N TYR A 348 -4.56 -5.08 -0.53
CA TYR A 348 -5.52 -4.64 0.49
C TYR A 348 -5.83 -3.13 0.46
N PRO A 349 -4.85 -2.23 0.25
CA PRO A 349 -5.15 -0.81 0.06
C PRO A 349 -6.11 -0.51 -1.11
N ASP A 350 -6.00 -1.25 -2.23
CA ASP A 350 -6.87 -1.06 -3.40
C ASP A 350 -8.33 -1.46 -3.09
N VAL A 351 -8.50 -2.48 -2.24
CA VAL A 351 -9.82 -2.99 -1.81
C VAL A 351 -10.50 -2.02 -0.87
N ILE A 352 -9.73 -1.42 0.04
CA ILE A 352 -10.21 -0.40 0.97
C ILE A 352 -10.70 0.83 0.19
N GLU A 353 -9.90 1.32 -0.76
CA GLU A 353 -10.24 2.52 -1.53
C GLU A 353 -11.43 2.32 -2.49
N SER A 354 -11.64 1.10 -2.96
CA SER A 354 -12.75 0.75 -3.86
C SER A 354 -14.07 0.43 -3.14
N GLY A 355 -14.06 0.29 -1.81
CA GLY A 355 -15.26 -0.01 -1.02
C GLY A 355 -15.84 -1.41 -1.28
N ALA A 356 -15.03 -2.35 -1.79
CA ALA A 356 -15.51 -3.68 -2.19
C ALA A 356 -15.92 -4.58 -1.01
N ASN A 357 -15.57 -4.22 0.23
CA ASN A 357 -15.99 -4.92 1.44
C ASN A 357 -17.25 -4.24 2.04
N PRO A 358 -18.39 -4.95 2.19
CA PRO A 358 -19.60 -4.41 2.82
C PRO A 358 -19.38 -3.90 4.25
N ASP A 359 -18.41 -4.49 4.96
CA ASP A 359 -18.02 -4.09 6.32
C ASP A 359 -16.91 -3.02 6.29
N GLY A 360 -16.37 -2.66 5.12
CA GLY A 360 -15.24 -1.73 4.93
C GLY A 360 -15.58 -0.25 5.11
N PRO A 361 -14.58 0.64 5.11
CA PRO A 361 -14.78 2.06 5.41
C PRO A 361 -15.66 2.78 4.37
N ALA A 362 -16.41 3.77 4.85
CA ALA A 362 -17.48 4.42 4.06
C ALA A 362 -16.99 5.43 3.00
N ALA A 363 -15.76 5.93 3.09
CA ALA A 363 -15.24 6.96 2.20
C ALA A 363 -14.51 6.36 0.99
N THR A 364 -15.25 6.05 -0.08
CA THR A 364 -14.66 5.64 -1.37
C THR A 364 -14.05 6.84 -2.09
N ILE A 365 -12.72 6.85 -2.27
CA ILE A 365 -11.99 7.98 -2.88
C ILE A 365 -11.70 7.73 -4.37
N LYS A 366 -11.68 6.48 -4.85
CA LYS A 366 -11.33 6.18 -6.25
C LYS A 366 -12.52 5.63 -7.05
N SER A 367 -12.89 6.37 -8.10
CA SER A 367 -13.63 5.83 -9.23
C SER A 367 -12.73 4.84 -10.00
N HIS A 368 -13.09 3.56 -9.98
CA HIS A 368 -12.76 2.49 -10.94
C HIS A 368 -11.63 2.81 -11.94
N HIS A 369 -10.40 2.85 -11.46
CA HIS A 369 -9.20 3.00 -12.30
C HIS A 369 -8.17 1.95 -11.91
N ASN A 370 -8.50 0.69 -12.17
CA ASN A 370 -7.55 -0.39 -12.40
C ASN A 370 -8.33 -1.56 -12.93
N VAL A 371 -8.21 -1.85 -14.24
CA VAL A 371 -8.45 -3.14 -14.93
C VAL A 371 -9.77 -3.89 -14.59
N GLY A 372 -10.65 -3.37 -13.75
CA GLY A 372 -11.75 -4.11 -13.11
C GLY A 372 -13.00 -4.21 -13.95
N GLY A 373 -13.10 -3.40 -15.02
CA GLY A 373 -14.13 -3.54 -16.05
C GLY A 373 -13.74 -4.51 -17.19
N LEU A 374 -12.46 -4.86 -17.34
CA LEU A 374 -12.03 -5.85 -18.34
C LEU A 374 -12.60 -7.26 -18.14
N PRO A 375 -12.70 -7.81 -16.91
CA PRO A 375 -13.04 -9.22 -16.71
C PRO A 375 -14.46 -9.54 -17.14
N GLU A 376 -15.42 -8.66 -16.83
CA GLU A 376 -16.82 -8.81 -17.26
C GLU A 376 -16.96 -8.68 -18.79
N GLU A 377 -16.25 -7.74 -19.42
CA GLU A 377 -16.23 -7.61 -20.88
C GLU A 377 -15.51 -8.77 -21.60
N LEU A 378 -14.60 -9.46 -20.91
CA LEU A 378 -13.82 -10.58 -21.44
C LEU A 378 -14.42 -11.95 -21.14
N GLY A 379 -15.39 -12.04 -20.23
CA GLY A 379 -15.96 -13.31 -19.76
C GLY A 379 -15.02 -14.11 -18.83
N PHE A 380 -14.02 -13.47 -18.22
CA PHE A 380 -13.12 -14.12 -17.28
C PHE A 380 -13.58 -13.95 -15.83
N GLU A 381 -13.37 -15.00 -15.03
CA GLU A 381 -13.51 -14.93 -13.58
C GLU A 381 -12.21 -14.43 -12.91
N LEU A 382 -12.32 -13.48 -11.99
CA LEU A 382 -11.15 -12.87 -11.33
C LEU A 382 -10.55 -13.74 -10.22
N ILE A 383 -9.22 -13.86 -10.17
CA ILE A 383 -8.46 -14.41 -9.04
C ILE A 383 -7.50 -13.32 -8.50
N GLU A 384 -7.71 -12.85 -7.27
CA GLU A 384 -6.93 -11.77 -6.65
C GLU A 384 -6.25 -12.26 -5.36
N PRO A 385 -5.22 -13.12 -5.43
CA PRO A 385 -4.73 -13.85 -4.25
C PRO A 385 -3.96 -12.96 -3.25
N LEU A 386 -3.64 -11.71 -3.62
CA LEU A 386 -2.95 -10.74 -2.75
C LEU A 386 -3.91 -9.75 -2.09
N ARG A 387 -5.22 -9.94 -2.25
CA ARG A 387 -6.28 -8.98 -1.88
C ARG A 387 -6.24 -8.54 -0.42
N GLU A 388 -5.73 -9.38 0.47
CA GLU A 388 -5.70 -9.12 1.92
C GLU A 388 -4.32 -8.77 2.47
N LEU A 389 -3.38 -8.47 1.56
CA LEU A 389 -1.99 -8.18 1.89
C LEU A 389 -1.61 -6.74 1.61
N PHE A 390 -0.77 -6.23 2.49
CA PHE A 390 0.03 -5.03 2.28
C PHE A 390 1.30 -5.35 1.47
N LYS A 391 1.93 -4.29 0.96
CA LYS A 391 3.07 -4.40 0.03
C LYS A 391 4.29 -5.10 0.63
N ASP A 392 4.53 -4.92 1.91
CA ASP A 392 5.59 -5.60 2.67
C ASP A 392 5.31 -7.09 2.86
N GLU A 393 4.07 -7.46 3.18
CA GLU A 393 3.63 -8.86 3.23
C GLU A 393 3.79 -9.56 1.87
N VAL A 394 3.47 -8.86 0.77
CA VAL A 394 3.70 -9.37 -0.60
C VAL A 394 5.18 -9.58 -0.87
N ARG A 395 6.06 -8.69 -0.40
CA ARG A 395 7.52 -8.87 -0.53
C ARG A 395 8.02 -10.08 0.24
N GLN A 396 7.54 -10.25 1.48
CA GLN A 396 7.85 -11.43 2.28
C GLN A 396 7.35 -12.71 1.61
N MET A 397 6.13 -12.69 1.06
CA MET A 397 5.57 -13.81 0.29
C MET A 397 6.44 -14.14 -0.93
N GLY A 398 6.92 -13.13 -1.64
CA GLY A 398 7.86 -13.32 -2.73
C GLY A 398 9.15 -14.02 -2.30
N ALA A 399 9.71 -13.63 -1.15
CA ALA A 399 10.91 -14.26 -0.61
C ALA A 399 10.67 -15.75 -0.25
N GLU A 400 9.55 -16.05 0.39
CA GLU A 400 9.18 -17.42 0.76
C GLU A 400 8.82 -18.30 -0.45
N LEU A 401 8.35 -17.70 -1.54
CA LEU A 401 8.16 -18.35 -2.84
C LEU A 401 9.47 -18.55 -3.62
N GLY A 402 10.60 -18.05 -3.10
CA GLY A 402 11.92 -18.19 -3.72
C GLY A 402 12.20 -17.21 -4.86
N LEU A 403 11.47 -16.08 -4.90
CA LEU A 403 11.78 -15.01 -5.86
C LEU A 403 13.14 -14.36 -5.54
N PRO A 404 13.90 -13.93 -6.56
CA PRO A 404 15.17 -13.26 -6.34
C PRO A 404 14.97 -11.90 -5.66
N ASP A 405 15.90 -11.54 -4.77
CA ASP A 405 15.88 -10.31 -3.97
C ASP A 405 15.74 -9.04 -4.85
N GLU A 406 16.42 -9.01 -5.99
CA GLU A 406 16.35 -7.92 -6.98
C GLU A 406 14.94 -7.68 -7.55
N LEU A 407 14.08 -8.70 -7.57
CA LEU A 407 12.70 -8.59 -8.05
C LEU A 407 11.78 -8.12 -6.94
N ILE A 408 12.01 -8.60 -5.71
CA ILE A 408 11.22 -8.30 -4.51
C ILE A 408 11.38 -6.84 -4.10
N TRP A 409 12.62 -6.35 -4.02
CA TRP A 409 12.96 -5.01 -3.55
C TRP A 409 13.04 -3.97 -4.65
N ARG A 410 12.65 -4.34 -5.86
CA ARG A 410 12.60 -3.43 -6.98
C ARG A 410 11.69 -2.25 -6.68
N HIS A 411 12.16 -1.05 -7.02
CA HIS A 411 11.34 0.16 -6.90
C HIS A 411 10.08 0.06 -7.77
N PRO A 412 8.93 0.58 -7.28
CA PRO A 412 7.71 0.67 -8.06
C PRO A 412 7.93 1.37 -9.40
N PHE A 413 7.22 0.88 -10.41
CA PHE A 413 7.24 1.45 -11.76
C PHE A 413 5.82 1.65 -12.24
N PRO A 414 5.47 2.85 -12.72
CA PRO A 414 4.11 3.17 -13.09
C PRO A 414 3.69 2.34 -14.31
N GLY A 415 2.40 2.00 -14.40
CA GLY A 415 1.83 1.30 -15.57
C GLY A 415 2.08 2.04 -16.91
N PRO A 416 1.90 3.37 -16.96
CA PRO A 416 2.31 4.20 -18.10
C PRO A 416 3.83 4.25 -18.37
N GLY A 417 4.65 3.66 -17.49
CA GLY A 417 6.08 3.57 -17.62
C GLY A 417 6.77 4.92 -17.78
N LEU A 418 7.71 5.00 -18.72
CA LEU A 418 8.49 6.20 -19.00
C LEU A 418 7.66 7.34 -19.62
N ALA A 419 6.42 7.11 -20.09
CA ALA A 419 5.62 8.17 -20.68
C ALA A 419 5.24 9.28 -19.69
N VAL A 420 5.14 8.98 -18.39
CA VAL A 420 4.90 9.97 -17.31
C VAL A 420 6.20 10.52 -16.71
N ARG A 421 7.35 10.07 -17.23
CA ARG A 421 8.69 10.56 -16.88
C ARG A 421 9.36 11.29 -18.05
N CYS A 422 8.74 11.27 -19.21
CA CYS A 422 9.10 12.05 -20.38
C CYS A 422 8.08 13.18 -20.52
N LEU A 423 8.41 14.35 -19.97
CA LEU A 423 7.49 15.49 -20.00
C LEU A 423 7.24 15.96 -21.42
N GLY A 424 5.99 16.28 -21.72
CA GLY A 424 5.54 16.63 -23.06
C GLY A 424 5.36 15.41 -23.96
N GLU A 425 5.68 15.58 -25.25
CA GLU A 425 5.55 14.51 -26.26
C GLU A 425 6.57 13.39 -26.03
N VAL A 426 6.12 12.16 -26.24
CA VAL A 426 6.90 10.93 -26.09
C VAL A 426 7.34 10.44 -27.47
N THR A 427 8.64 10.49 -27.75
CA THR A 427 9.25 9.94 -28.98
C THR A 427 10.32 8.92 -28.63
N GLU A 428 10.70 8.06 -29.58
CA GLU A 428 11.69 7.00 -29.32
C GLU A 428 13.07 7.59 -28.98
N GLU A 429 13.45 8.70 -29.62
CA GLU A 429 14.71 9.39 -29.34
C GLU A 429 14.74 9.93 -27.90
N ARG A 430 13.61 10.49 -27.44
CA ARG A 430 13.48 11.02 -26.07
C ARG A 430 13.45 9.88 -25.04
N LEU A 431 12.78 8.78 -25.36
CA LEU A 431 12.76 7.60 -24.50
C LEU A 431 14.14 6.98 -24.37
N GLU A 432 14.93 6.92 -25.44
CA GLU A 432 16.28 6.36 -25.38
C GLU A 432 17.20 7.18 -24.47
N VAL A 433 17.18 8.51 -24.60
CA VAL A 433 17.88 9.42 -23.68
C VAL A 433 17.47 9.18 -22.22
N LEU A 434 16.16 9.04 -21.97
CA LEU A 434 15.63 8.81 -20.63
C LEU A 434 16.02 7.43 -20.08
N ARG A 435 15.97 6.37 -20.90
CA ARG A 435 16.36 5.00 -20.52
C ARG A 435 17.83 4.94 -20.11
N GLU A 436 18.71 5.62 -20.83
CA GLU A 436 20.14 5.68 -20.51
C GLU A 436 20.40 6.46 -19.21
N ALA A 437 19.77 7.63 -19.05
CA ALA A 437 19.91 8.42 -17.84
C ALA A 437 19.39 7.68 -16.58
N ASP A 438 18.22 7.04 -16.69
CA ASP A 438 17.65 6.22 -15.61
C ASP A 438 18.54 5.02 -15.28
N ALA A 439 19.08 4.32 -16.29
CA ALA A 439 19.98 3.19 -16.07
C ALA A 439 21.25 3.58 -15.29
N LEU A 440 21.86 4.73 -15.61
CA LEU A 440 23.04 5.24 -14.91
C LEU A 440 22.75 5.66 -13.47
N LEU A 441 21.59 6.31 -13.25
CA LEU A 441 21.12 6.63 -11.90
C LEU A 441 21.03 5.37 -11.05
N ILE A 442 20.30 4.36 -11.54
CA ILE A 442 20.03 3.13 -10.79
C ILE A 442 21.34 2.36 -10.51
N ASP A 443 22.26 2.30 -11.47
CA ASP A 443 23.59 1.70 -11.29
C ASP A 443 24.42 2.42 -10.21
N GLU A 444 24.41 3.76 -10.15
CA GLU A 444 25.04 4.49 -9.04
C GLU A 444 24.39 4.19 -7.68
N LEU A 445 23.06 4.08 -7.61
CA LEU A 445 22.40 3.74 -6.34
C LEU A 445 22.81 2.35 -5.83
N TYR A 446 22.98 1.37 -6.72
CA TYR A 446 23.50 0.05 -6.34
C TYR A 446 24.96 0.11 -5.89
N ARG A 447 25.84 0.81 -6.62
CA ARG A 447 27.26 0.93 -6.29
C ARG A 447 27.52 1.57 -4.92
N ASN A 448 26.61 2.44 -4.49
CA ASN A 448 26.70 3.14 -3.21
C ASN A 448 25.79 2.50 -2.13
N ASN A 449 25.19 1.33 -2.38
CA ASN A 449 24.27 0.62 -1.49
C ASN A 449 23.00 1.41 -1.07
N LEU A 450 22.65 2.46 -1.80
CA LEU A 450 21.51 3.34 -1.48
C LEU A 450 20.18 2.83 -2.02
N TYR A 451 20.21 1.90 -2.99
CA TYR A 451 18.98 1.45 -3.67
C TYR A 451 17.91 0.94 -2.70
N ARG A 452 18.31 0.22 -1.65
CA ARG A 452 17.39 -0.36 -0.66
C ARG A 452 16.90 0.66 0.39
N GLU A 453 17.64 1.73 0.60
CA GLU A 453 17.28 2.81 1.53
C GLU A 453 16.21 3.75 0.96
N ILE A 454 16.17 3.84 -0.37
CA ILE A 454 15.26 4.69 -1.13
C ILE A 454 14.04 3.86 -1.55
N GLN A 455 12.83 4.38 -1.38
CA GLN A 455 11.62 3.65 -1.77
C GLN A 455 11.28 3.78 -3.26
N GLN A 456 11.65 4.90 -3.88
CA GLN A 456 11.57 5.06 -5.32
C GLN A 456 12.61 6.07 -5.81
N ALA A 457 13.36 5.71 -6.85
CA ALA A 457 14.24 6.63 -7.57
C ALA A 457 14.08 6.48 -9.09
N PHE A 458 14.15 7.59 -9.81
CA PHE A 458 14.07 7.62 -11.27
C PHE A 458 14.55 8.94 -11.87
N ALA A 459 14.85 8.91 -13.17
CA ALA A 459 15.08 10.09 -13.99
C ALA A 459 13.77 10.59 -14.64
N VAL A 460 13.68 11.91 -14.87
CA VAL A 460 12.63 12.59 -15.62
C VAL A 460 13.27 13.47 -16.69
N LEU A 461 12.87 13.31 -17.96
CA LEU A 461 13.37 14.13 -19.06
C LEU A 461 12.51 15.39 -19.21
N LEU A 462 13.14 16.55 -19.14
CA LEU A 462 12.45 17.84 -19.22
C LEU A 462 12.34 18.33 -20.68
N PRO A 463 11.26 19.03 -21.07
CA PRO A 463 11.10 19.55 -22.42
C PRO A 463 11.75 20.94 -22.54
N VAL A 464 12.93 21.11 -21.93
CA VAL A 464 13.69 22.37 -21.93
C VAL A 464 15.11 22.12 -22.40
N GLN A 465 15.64 23.07 -23.16
CA GLN A 465 17.02 23.07 -23.61
C GLN A 465 17.87 23.92 -22.66
N SER A 466 19.08 23.46 -22.37
CA SER A 466 20.07 24.17 -21.56
C SER A 466 21.32 24.41 -22.37
N VAL A 467 21.98 25.55 -22.15
CA VAL A 467 23.31 25.81 -22.70
C VAL A 467 24.33 25.05 -21.88
N GLY A 468 25.22 24.33 -22.55
CA GLY A 468 26.37 23.66 -21.97
C GLY A 468 27.66 24.02 -22.70
N VAL A 469 28.79 23.77 -22.04
CA VAL A 469 30.10 23.73 -22.67
C VAL A 469 30.61 22.31 -22.46
N MET A 470 30.68 21.53 -23.54
CA MET A 470 31.14 20.14 -23.50
C MET A 470 32.29 19.99 -24.50
N GLY A 471 33.49 19.71 -23.97
CA GLY A 471 34.74 19.93 -24.71
C GLY A 471 34.99 21.43 -24.93
N ASP A 472 35.40 21.82 -26.13
CA ASP A 472 35.63 23.22 -26.52
C ASP A 472 34.42 23.89 -27.20
N GLY A 473 33.30 23.17 -27.33
CA GLY A 473 32.10 23.61 -28.06
C GLY A 473 30.91 23.96 -27.17
N ARG A 474 30.08 24.91 -27.63
CA ARG A 474 28.77 25.18 -27.02
C ARG A 474 27.77 24.11 -27.44
N THR A 475 26.99 23.62 -26.49
CA THR A 475 25.90 22.65 -26.74
C THR A 475 24.56 23.22 -26.29
N TYR A 476 23.49 22.79 -26.95
CA TYR A 476 22.10 23.02 -26.56
C TYR A 476 21.45 21.65 -26.49
N GLU A 477 21.28 21.13 -25.27
CA GLU A 477 20.76 19.78 -25.04
C GLU A 477 19.74 19.78 -23.90
N ASN A 478 19.09 18.63 -23.65
CA ASN A 478 18.04 18.52 -22.65
C ASN A 478 18.58 18.61 -21.22
N ALA A 479 17.67 18.93 -20.30
CA ALA A 479 17.87 18.76 -18.87
C ALA A 479 17.15 17.49 -18.36
N VAL A 480 17.79 16.78 -17.43
CA VAL A 480 17.22 15.63 -16.70
C VAL A 480 17.05 16.00 -15.23
N ALA A 481 15.87 15.74 -14.68
CA ALA A 481 15.64 15.81 -13.24
C ALA A 481 15.79 14.41 -12.62
N ILE A 482 16.49 14.33 -11.50
CA ILE A 482 16.60 13.13 -10.68
C ILE A 482 15.60 13.26 -9.54
N ARG A 483 14.77 12.24 -9.37
CA ARG A 483 13.80 12.12 -8.27
C ARG A 483 14.16 10.91 -7.43
N ALA A 484 14.33 11.10 -6.13
CA ALA A 484 14.43 10.02 -5.16
C ALA A 484 13.64 10.39 -3.91
N VAL A 485 12.86 9.45 -3.38
CA VAL A 485 11.96 9.70 -2.25
C VAL A 485 12.05 8.61 -1.18
N GLN A 486 11.82 9.02 0.06
CA GLN A 486 11.58 8.14 1.18
C GLN A 486 10.12 8.15 1.60
N SER A 487 9.55 6.98 1.82
CA SER A 487 8.14 6.83 2.17
C SER A 487 7.83 5.49 2.85
N SER A 488 6.89 5.48 3.80
CA SER A 488 6.33 4.24 4.33
C SER A 488 5.16 3.70 3.51
N ASP A 489 4.37 4.57 2.87
CA ASP A 489 3.03 4.24 2.31
C ASP A 489 2.75 4.82 0.92
N PHE A 490 3.68 5.58 0.35
CA PHE A 490 3.54 6.38 -0.87
C PHE A 490 2.42 7.44 -0.85
N MET A 491 1.69 7.60 0.27
CA MET A 491 0.68 8.63 0.49
C MET A 491 1.34 9.94 0.94
N THR A 492 2.33 9.83 1.83
CA THR A 492 3.27 10.92 2.15
C THR A 492 4.69 10.48 1.79
N ALA A 493 5.52 11.41 1.34
CA ALA A 493 6.91 11.09 1.01
C ALA A 493 7.80 12.32 1.17
N ASP A 494 8.98 12.13 1.73
CA ASP A 494 10.01 13.17 1.71
C ASP A 494 11.00 12.91 0.57
N TRP A 495 11.63 13.96 0.05
CA TRP A 495 12.73 13.80 -0.89
C TRP A 495 13.93 13.18 -0.17
N TYR A 496 14.67 12.29 -0.84
CA TYR A 496 15.81 11.64 -0.20
C TYR A 496 17.00 12.62 -0.10
N PRO A 497 17.61 12.85 1.07
CA PRO A 497 18.79 13.70 1.19
C PRO A 497 20.04 13.00 0.63
N MET A 498 20.13 12.91 -0.71
CA MET A 498 21.20 12.22 -1.43
C MET A 498 22.57 12.79 -1.02
N PRO A 499 23.56 11.94 -0.67
CA PRO A 499 24.91 12.41 -0.42
C PRO A 499 25.45 13.22 -1.60
N HIS A 500 26.00 14.39 -1.32
CA HIS A 500 26.39 15.35 -2.36
C HIS A 500 27.42 14.78 -3.35
N ASP A 501 28.33 13.92 -2.89
CA ASP A 501 29.32 13.25 -3.72
C ASP A 501 28.68 12.21 -4.67
N VAL A 502 27.67 11.47 -4.20
CA VAL A 502 26.89 10.54 -5.01
C VAL A 502 26.10 11.30 -6.06
N LEU A 503 25.42 12.38 -5.67
CA LEU A 503 24.68 13.24 -6.61
C LEU A 503 25.60 13.84 -7.68
N GLY A 504 26.80 14.29 -7.30
CA GLY A 504 27.82 14.78 -8.23
C GLY A 504 28.30 13.71 -9.21
N ARG A 505 28.49 12.47 -8.75
CA ARG A 505 28.84 11.32 -9.62
C ARG A 505 27.72 10.98 -10.61
N ILE A 506 26.48 10.92 -10.13
CA ILE A 506 25.30 10.70 -10.98
C ILE A 506 25.24 11.76 -12.09
N ALA A 507 25.33 13.03 -11.72
CA ALA A 507 25.28 14.14 -12.68
C ALA A 507 26.42 14.05 -13.71
N THR A 508 27.65 13.81 -13.25
CA THR A 508 28.83 13.70 -14.13
C THR A 508 28.70 12.53 -15.10
N ARG A 509 28.26 11.36 -14.62
CA ARG A 509 28.10 10.16 -15.47
C ARG A 509 27.02 10.35 -16.52
N ILE A 510 25.88 10.92 -16.14
CA ILE A 510 24.77 11.19 -17.09
C ILE A 510 25.24 12.14 -18.18
N ILE A 511 25.81 13.30 -17.81
CA ILE A 511 26.26 14.32 -18.78
C ILE A 511 27.33 13.77 -19.73
N ASN A 512 28.27 12.98 -19.22
CA ASN A 512 29.38 12.47 -20.04
C ASN A 512 29.01 11.27 -20.93
N SER A 513 27.97 10.52 -20.57
CA SER A 513 27.64 9.24 -21.25
C SER A 513 26.37 9.31 -22.09
N VAL A 514 25.44 10.22 -21.77
CA VAL A 514 24.13 10.31 -22.43
C VAL A 514 24.14 11.50 -23.40
N ARG A 515 24.33 11.20 -24.69
CA ARG A 515 24.23 12.22 -25.73
C ARG A 515 22.81 12.81 -25.75
N GLY A 516 22.70 14.13 -25.68
CA GLY A 516 21.41 14.82 -25.62
C GLY A 516 21.03 15.29 -24.21
N VAL A 517 21.91 15.16 -23.21
CA VAL A 517 21.76 15.72 -21.87
C VAL A 517 23.02 16.51 -21.48
N ASN A 518 22.86 17.77 -21.11
CA ASN A 518 23.97 18.60 -20.63
C ASN A 518 23.74 19.25 -19.26
N ARG A 519 22.59 18.95 -18.65
CA ARG A 519 22.18 19.49 -17.36
C ARG A 519 21.45 18.42 -16.56
N VAL A 520 21.82 18.30 -15.30
CA VAL A 520 21.14 17.44 -14.33
C VAL A 520 20.69 18.30 -13.15
N VAL A 521 19.46 18.09 -12.69
CA VAL A 521 18.88 18.74 -11.50
C VAL A 521 18.34 17.69 -10.54
N TYR A 522 18.12 18.07 -9.28
CA TYR A 522 17.58 17.18 -8.25
C TYR A 522 16.30 17.75 -7.65
N ASP A 523 15.26 16.93 -7.55
CA ASP A 523 13.96 17.34 -7.00
C ASP A 523 13.94 17.25 -5.46
N VAL A 524 13.85 18.41 -4.83
CA VAL A 524 13.81 18.59 -3.36
C VAL A 524 12.39 18.87 -2.84
N SER A 525 11.36 18.51 -3.60
CA SER A 525 9.96 18.76 -3.23
C SER A 525 9.34 17.55 -2.51
N SER A 526 8.85 17.72 -1.29
CA SER A 526 8.14 16.66 -0.55
C SER A 526 6.70 16.48 -1.07
N LYS A 527 6.08 15.33 -0.74
CA LYS A 527 4.66 15.05 -0.92
C LYS A 527 3.97 15.06 0.45
N PRO A 528 3.06 16.01 0.73
CA PRO A 528 2.71 17.24 -0.04
C PRO A 528 3.80 18.34 0.04
N PRO A 529 3.78 19.39 -0.82
CA PRO A 529 2.72 19.78 -1.77
C PRO A 529 2.83 19.17 -3.17
N ALA A 530 3.96 18.55 -3.52
CA ALA A 530 4.16 17.92 -4.83
C ALA A 530 3.66 16.46 -4.85
N THR A 531 3.76 15.81 -6.01
CA THR A 531 3.61 14.35 -6.16
C THR A 531 4.96 13.66 -6.28
N ILE A 532 4.99 12.33 -6.27
CA ILE A 532 6.24 11.57 -6.46
C ILE A 532 6.65 11.62 -7.94
N GLU A 533 5.77 11.14 -8.83
CA GLU A 533 5.91 11.28 -10.29
C GLU A 533 5.59 12.73 -10.70
N TRP A 534 6.15 13.17 -11.83
CA TRP A 534 5.99 14.54 -12.34
C TRP A 534 4.74 14.72 -13.23
N GLU A 535 4.08 13.63 -13.64
CA GLU A 535 2.84 13.57 -14.45
C GLU A 535 1.96 12.37 -14.09
#